data_AF-A0A419YN91-F1
#
_entry.id   AF-A0A419YN91-F1
#
_cell.length_a   1.000
_cell.length_b   1.000
_cell.length_c   1.000
_cell.angle_alpha   90.00
_cell.angle_beta   90.00
_cell.angle_gamma   90.00
#
_symmetry.space_group_name_H-M   'P 1'
#
loop_
_entity.id
_entity.type
_entity.pdbx_description
1 polymer ?
#
loop_
_entity_poly.entity_id
_entity_poly.type
_entity_poly.pdbx_seq_one_letter_code
_entity_poly.pdbx_strand_id
1 'polypeptide(L)'
;MAEMYAECGLLRELADSSGVRLDDTVDSLTALDQLLPGWRDDPQVSQWLGTDAGLYLGTVIRRQVAGAHWQLAADGRPLMVLATGFELDVTALGHGWAEQGAPQLAAVYLAASDG
;
A
#
# COMPACT_ATOMS: atom_id res chain seq x y z
N MET A 1 -11.44 -17.17 -7.10
CA MET A 1 -10.95 -15.93 -7.75
C MET A 1 -11.52 -14.64 -7.14
N ALA A 2 -12.48 -14.72 -6.21
CA ALA A 2 -13.03 -13.55 -5.50
C ALA A 2 -12.35 -13.29 -4.13
N GLU A 3 -11.35 -14.08 -3.75
CA GLU A 3 -10.76 -14.08 -2.41
C GLU A 3 -9.66 -13.01 -2.20
N MET A 4 -9.21 -12.35 -3.27
CA MET A 4 -8.14 -11.35 -3.20
C MET A 4 -8.63 -9.93 -2.83
N TYR A 5 -9.95 -9.68 -2.88
CA TYR A 5 -10.54 -8.42 -2.42
C TYR A 5 -10.74 -8.37 -0.90
N ALA A 6 -10.61 -9.51 -0.21
CA ALA A 6 -10.82 -9.63 1.23
C ALA A 6 -9.62 -9.13 2.07
N GLU A 7 -8.43 -8.98 1.47
CA GLU A 7 -7.22 -8.67 2.24
C GLU A 7 -6.98 -7.18 2.51
N CYS A 8 -7.68 -6.28 1.80
CA CYS A 8 -7.60 -4.83 2.06
C CYS A 8 -8.98 -4.24 2.41
N GLY A 9 -9.77 -4.98 3.18
CA GLY A 9 -11.16 -4.63 3.50
C GLY A 9 -11.28 -3.23 4.07
N LEU A 10 -10.45 -2.90 5.07
CA LEU A 10 -10.52 -1.62 5.78
C LEU A 10 -10.10 -0.46 4.87
N LEU A 11 -9.04 -0.63 4.08
CA LEU A 11 -8.62 0.39 3.11
C LEU A 11 -9.67 0.64 2.03
N ARG A 12 -10.30 -0.43 1.51
CA ARG A 12 -11.34 -0.32 0.48
C ARG A 12 -12.60 0.34 1.05
N GLU A 13 -12.99 0.02 2.27
CA GLU A 13 -14.11 0.68 2.97
C GLU A 13 -13.82 2.16 3.19
N LEU A 14 -12.62 2.52 3.66
CA LEU A 14 -12.22 3.91 3.84
C LEU A 14 -12.25 4.69 2.52
N ALA A 15 -11.66 4.13 1.46
CA ALA A 15 -11.62 4.75 0.14
C ALA A 15 -13.04 4.97 -0.41
N ASP A 16 -13.90 3.95 -0.35
CA ASP A 16 -15.29 4.02 -0.81
C ASP A 16 -16.08 5.10 -0.03
N SER A 17 -15.94 5.13 1.30
CA SER A 17 -16.56 6.15 2.15
C SER A 17 -16.11 7.58 1.84
N SER A 18 -14.94 7.72 1.22
CA SER A 18 -14.35 8.99 0.78
C SER A 18 -14.61 9.28 -0.71
N GLY A 19 -15.41 8.45 -1.40
CA GLY A 19 -15.72 8.59 -2.82
C GLY A 19 -14.57 8.19 -3.76
N VAL A 20 -13.57 7.47 -3.26
CA VAL A 20 -12.41 6.99 -4.01
C VAL A 20 -12.62 5.52 -4.40
N ARG A 21 -12.54 5.25 -5.71
CA ARG A 21 -12.55 3.87 -6.22
C ARG A 21 -11.11 3.37 -6.37
N LEU A 22 -10.81 2.22 -5.77
CA LEU A 22 -9.51 1.56 -5.90
C LEU A 22 -9.53 0.54 -7.05
N ASP A 23 -8.73 0.79 -8.08
CA ASP A 23 -8.62 0.00 -9.32
C ASP A 23 -7.21 -0.57 -9.57
N ASP A 24 -6.39 -0.63 -8.52
CA ASP A 24 -5.03 -1.18 -8.53
C ASP A 24 -4.08 -0.43 -9.48
N THR A 25 -4.29 0.88 -9.66
CA THR A 25 -3.45 1.78 -10.47
C THR A 25 -2.69 2.80 -9.61
N VAL A 26 -1.74 3.51 -10.22
CA VAL A 26 -1.04 4.63 -9.59
C VAL A 26 -1.99 5.77 -9.20
N ASP A 27 -3.07 5.99 -9.97
CA ASP A 27 -4.07 7.03 -9.67
C ASP A 27 -4.78 6.73 -8.34
N SER A 28 -5.08 5.46 -8.08
CA SER A 28 -5.61 5.04 -6.78
C SER A 28 -4.63 5.34 -5.62
N LEU A 29 -3.31 5.20 -5.82
CA LEU A 29 -2.33 5.56 -4.78
C LEU A 29 -2.32 7.07 -4.53
N THR A 30 -2.37 7.86 -5.60
CA THR A 30 -2.48 9.32 -5.49
C THR A 30 -3.76 9.73 -4.78
N ALA A 31 -4.89 9.08 -5.07
CA ALA A 31 -6.16 9.35 -4.40
C ALA A 31 -6.11 9.00 -2.90
N LEU A 32 -5.48 7.86 -2.54
CA LEU A 32 -5.24 7.49 -1.14
C LEU A 32 -4.41 8.55 -0.41
N ASP A 33 -3.34 9.06 -1.03
CA ASP A 33 -2.49 10.11 -0.45
C ASP A 33 -3.23 11.44 -0.18
N GLN A 34 -4.41 11.66 -0.77
CA GLN A 34 -5.24 12.86 -0.54
C GLN A 34 -6.35 12.67 0.50
N LEU A 35 -6.50 11.47 1.07
CA LEU A 35 -7.54 11.21 2.05
C LEU A 35 -7.32 12.01 3.35
N LEU A 36 -8.42 12.52 3.92
CA LEU A 36 -8.37 13.18 5.22
C LEU A 36 -8.10 12.14 6.32
N PRO A 37 -7.07 12.34 7.17
CA PRO A 37 -6.54 11.31 8.05
C PRO A 37 -7.33 11.10 9.35
N GLY A 38 -8.67 11.05 9.28
CA GLY A 38 -9.53 10.90 10.45
C GLY A 38 -9.38 9.56 11.18
N TRP A 39 -8.80 8.55 10.54
CA TRP A 39 -8.49 7.26 11.20
C TRP A 39 -7.36 7.37 12.22
N ARG A 40 -6.51 8.41 12.16
CA ARG A 40 -5.34 8.57 13.03
C ARG A 40 -5.70 8.81 14.49
N ASP A 41 -6.93 9.22 14.77
CA ASP A 41 -7.44 9.36 16.13
C ASP A 41 -7.59 8.00 16.85
N ASP A 42 -7.59 6.89 16.10
CA ASP A 42 -7.61 5.53 16.62
C ASP A 42 -6.33 4.78 16.20
N PRO A 43 -5.36 4.57 17.13
CA PRO A 43 -4.11 3.87 16.84
C PRO A 43 -4.32 2.44 16.32
N GLN A 44 -5.37 1.75 16.76
CA GLN A 44 -5.65 0.39 16.30
C GLN A 44 -6.11 0.42 14.84
N VAL A 45 -7.03 1.32 14.49
CA VAL A 45 -7.47 1.50 13.09
C VAL A 45 -6.29 1.92 12.21
N SER A 46 -5.46 2.86 12.68
CA SER A 46 -4.26 3.29 11.95
C SER A 46 -3.29 2.14 11.68
N GLN A 47 -3.12 1.24 12.66
CA GLN A 47 -2.29 0.05 12.47
C GLN A 47 -2.86 -0.87 11.37
N TRP A 48 -4.11 -1.29 11.46
CA TRP A 48 -4.72 -2.18 10.45
C TRP A 48 -4.74 -1.53 9.07
N LEU A 49 -5.06 -0.24 8.99
CA LEU A 49 -5.08 0.51 7.74
C LEU A 49 -3.70 0.62 7.12
N GLY A 50 -2.65 0.80 7.93
CA GLY A 50 -1.27 0.82 7.45
C GLY A 50 -0.85 -0.51 6.82
N THR A 51 -1.28 -1.64 7.39
CA THR A 51 -1.07 -2.95 6.78
C THR A 51 -1.78 -3.06 5.43
N ASP A 52 -3.06 -2.71 5.35
CA ASP A 52 -3.82 -2.75 4.09
C ASP A 52 -3.20 -1.82 3.02
N ALA A 53 -2.83 -0.59 3.40
CA ALA A 53 -2.20 0.39 2.51
C ALA A 53 -0.87 -0.13 1.94
N GLY A 54 -0.05 -0.77 2.78
CA GLY A 54 1.19 -1.41 2.35
C GLY A 54 0.96 -2.55 1.35
N LEU A 55 0.02 -3.45 1.66
CA LEU A 55 -0.32 -4.56 0.76
C LEU A 55 -0.90 -4.08 -0.57
N TYR A 56 -1.72 -3.03 -0.54
CA TYR A 56 -2.24 -2.38 -1.74
C TYR A 56 -1.13 -1.76 -2.59
N LEU A 57 -0.22 -0.99 -1.98
CA LEU A 57 0.96 -0.45 -2.65
C LEU A 57 1.78 -1.55 -3.34
N GLY A 58 2.07 -2.64 -2.63
CA GLY A 58 2.79 -3.77 -3.21
C GLY A 58 2.04 -4.42 -4.38
N THR A 59 0.71 -4.49 -4.33
CA THR A 59 -0.11 -4.99 -5.43
C THR A 59 0.00 -4.10 -6.68
N VAL A 60 -0.04 -2.77 -6.51
CA VAL A 60 0.13 -1.83 -7.62
C VAL A 60 1.53 -1.95 -8.22
N ILE A 61 2.59 -1.97 -7.39
CA ILE A 61 3.98 -2.17 -7.84
C ILE A 61 4.11 -3.48 -8.61
N ARG A 62 3.60 -4.59 -8.06
CA ARG A 62 3.68 -5.92 -8.69
C ARG A 62 3.06 -5.98 -10.08
N ARG A 63 1.99 -5.21 -10.30
CA ARG A 63 1.23 -5.18 -11.56
C ARG A 63 1.85 -4.26 -12.61
N GLN A 64 2.43 -3.14 -12.18
CA GLN A 64 2.85 -2.07 -13.09
C GLN A 64 4.37 -2.00 -13.28
N VAL A 65 5.17 -2.48 -12.31
CA VAL A 65 6.63 -2.48 -12.39
C VAL A 65 7.12 -3.86 -12.83
N ALA A 66 7.73 -3.91 -14.01
CA ALA A 66 8.26 -5.15 -14.58
C ALA A 66 9.37 -5.74 -13.70
N GLY A 67 9.34 -7.06 -13.47
CA GLY A 67 10.34 -7.74 -12.63
C GLY A 67 10.09 -7.63 -11.12
N ALA A 68 9.16 -6.77 -10.67
CA ALA A 68 8.76 -6.74 -9.28
C ALA A 68 8.06 -8.04 -8.87
N HIS A 69 8.38 -8.57 -7.68
CA HIS A 69 7.79 -9.79 -7.14
C HIS A 69 7.71 -9.78 -5.61
N TRP A 70 6.77 -10.56 -5.08
CA TRP A 70 6.63 -10.77 -3.64
C TRP A 70 7.68 -11.74 -3.11
N GLN A 71 8.23 -11.44 -1.94
CA GLN A 71 9.08 -12.33 -1.15
C GLN A 71 8.61 -12.31 0.30
N LEU A 72 8.68 -13.45 0.98
CA LEU A 72 8.43 -13.52 2.42
C LEU A 72 9.76 -13.44 3.15
N ALA A 73 9.91 -12.47 4.05
CA ALA A 73 11.07 -12.35 4.91
C ALA A 73 11.15 -13.52 5.91
N ALA A 74 12.33 -13.74 6.50
CA ALA A 74 12.55 -14.81 7.47
C ALA A 74 11.66 -14.70 8.72
N ASP A 75 11.19 -13.50 9.03
CA ASP A 75 10.25 -13.21 10.13
C ASP A 75 8.77 -13.20 9.70
N GLY A 76 8.49 -13.53 8.44
CA GLY A 76 7.13 -13.65 7.91
C GLY A 76 6.54 -12.35 7.36
N ARG A 77 7.29 -11.24 7.28
CA ARG A 77 6.81 -10.00 6.66
C ARG A 77 6.81 -10.07 5.13
N PRO A 78 5.81 -9.49 4.45
CA PRO A 78 5.78 -9.42 2.99
C PRO A 78 6.70 -8.30 2.47
N LEU A 79 7.65 -8.67 1.63
CA LEU A 79 8.56 -7.76 0.94
C LEU A 79 8.21 -7.68 -0.54
N MET A 80 8.37 -6.50 -1.13
CA MET A 80 8.34 -6.30 -2.58
C MET A 80 9.77 -6.16 -3.09
N VAL A 81 10.23 -7.11 -3.90
CA VAL A 81 11.57 -7.12 -4.48
C VAL A 81 11.49 -6.59 -5.91
N LEU A 82 12.26 -5.53 -6.21
CA LEU A 82 12.34 -4.90 -7.52
C LEU A 82 13.28 -5.69 -8.45
N ALA A 83 13.26 -5.37 -9.76
CA ALA A 83 14.13 -6.03 -10.74
C ALA A 83 15.63 -5.81 -10.45
N THR A 84 15.95 -4.69 -9.80
CA THR A 84 17.30 -4.34 -9.30
C THR A 84 17.76 -5.20 -8.12
N GLY A 85 16.86 -5.97 -7.51
CA GLY A 85 17.08 -6.70 -6.26
C GLY A 85 16.85 -5.87 -4.99
N PHE A 86 16.43 -4.60 -5.12
CA PHE A 86 16.08 -3.77 -3.96
C PHE A 86 14.79 -4.28 -3.31
N GLU A 87 14.81 -4.41 -1.98
CA GLU A 87 13.69 -4.93 -1.19
C GLU A 87 12.95 -3.80 -0.48
N LEU A 88 11.63 -3.75 -0.64
CA LEU A 88 10.73 -2.81 0.01
C LEU A 88 9.90 -3.53 1.08
N ASP A 89 9.98 -3.08 2.34
CA ASP A 89 9.01 -3.47 3.37
C ASP A 89 7.74 -2.62 3.18
N VAL A 90 6.81 -3.17 2.40
CA VAL A 90 5.59 -2.44 2.04
C VAL A 90 4.68 -2.22 3.25
N THR A 91 4.70 -3.11 4.24
CA THR A 91 3.94 -2.94 5.48
C THR A 91 4.47 -1.79 6.33
N ALA A 92 5.80 -1.67 6.46
CA ALA A 92 6.40 -0.53 7.16
C ALA A 92 6.11 0.81 6.45
N LEU A 93 6.16 0.82 5.12
CA LEU A 93 5.80 2.00 4.32
C LEU A 93 4.33 2.39 4.50
N GLY A 94 3.44 1.41 4.47
CA GLY A 94 2.01 1.62 4.71
C GLY A 94 1.70 2.13 6.12
N HIS A 95 2.38 1.62 7.15
CA HIS A 95 2.26 2.15 8.51
C HIS A 95 2.75 3.60 8.61
N GLY A 96 3.89 3.94 8.01
CA GLY A 96 4.37 5.32 7.95
C GLY A 96 3.34 6.25 7.30
N TRP A 97 2.74 5.82 6.19
CA TRP A 97 1.65 6.56 5.55
C TRP A 97 0.42 6.72 6.46
N ALA A 98 -0.03 5.63 7.09
CA ALA A 98 -1.22 5.66 7.93
C ALA A 98 -1.03 6.57 9.14
N GLU A 99 0.13 6.51 9.80
CA GLU A 99 0.42 7.27 11.02
C GLU A 99 0.85 8.72 10.75
N GLN A 100 1.64 8.95 9.70
CA GLN A 100 2.32 10.23 9.48
C GLN A 100 1.97 10.88 8.14
N GLY A 101 1.36 10.13 7.21
CA GLY A 101 1.13 10.57 5.83
C GLY A 101 2.39 10.55 4.99
N ALA A 102 3.46 9.90 5.46
CA ALA A 102 4.76 9.90 4.83
C ALA A 102 5.50 8.56 5.02
N PRO A 103 6.23 8.08 3.99
CA PRO A 103 6.23 8.61 2.63
C PRO A 103 4.86 8.42 1.94
N GLN A 104 4.56 9.27 0.97
CA GLN A 104 3.36 9.13 0.14
C GLN A 104 3.44 7.83 -0.67
N LEU A 105 2.33 7.10 -0.78
CA LEU A 105 2.28 5.81 -1.47
C LEU A 105 2.62 5.98 -2.96
N ALA A 106 2.11 7.02 -3.60
CA ALA A 106 2.42 7.33 -4.99
C ALA A 106 3.90 7.66 -5.19
N ALA A 107 4.54 8.34 -4.23
CA ALA A 107 5.97 8.65 -4.30
C ALA A 107 6.83 7.38 -4.19
N VAL A 108 6.45 6.45 -3.33
CA VAL A 108 7.13 5.14 -3.22
C VAL A 108 6.98 4.35 -4.52
N TYR A 109 5.78 4.31 -5.10
CA TYR A 109 5.56 3.69 -6.41
C TYR A 109 6.46 4.30 -7.50
N LEU A 110 6.54 5.63 -7.58
CA LEU A 110 7.37 6.31 -8.57
C LEU A 110 8.84 5.92 -8.41
N ALA A 111 9.36 5.95 -7.19
CA ALA A 111 10.73 5.53 -6.89
C ALA A 111 10.99 4.06 -7.28
N ALA A 112 10.01 3.18 -7.05
CA ALA A 112 10.10 1.77 -7.44
C ALA A 112 10.05 1.56 -8.97
N SER A 113 9.37 2.44 -9.70
CA SER A 113 9.24 2.36 -11.16
C SER A 113 10.42 2.95 -11.94
N ASP A 114 11.27 3.76 -11.29
CA ASP A 114 12.42 4.42 -11.92
C ASP A 114 13.69 3.54 -11.94
N GLY A 115 13.72 2.44 -11.16
CA GLY A 115 14.86 1.54 -11.01
C GLY A 115 14.85 0.35 -11.95
#